data_AF-A0A7I8D2V0-F1
#
_entry.id   AF-A0A7I8D2V0-F1
#
_cell.length_a   1.000
_cell.length_b   1.000
_cell.length_c   1.000
_cell.angle_alpha   90.00
_cell.angle_beta   90.00
_cell.angle_gamma   90.00
#
_symmetry.space_group_name_H-M   'P 1'
#
loop_
_entity.id
_entity.type
_entity.pdbx_description
1 polymer ?
#
loop_
_entity_poly.entity_id
_entity_poly.type
_entity_poly.pdbx_seq_one_letter_code
_entity_poly.pdbx_strand_id
1 'polypeptide(L)'
;MTPKIFILVQNNGFVYQKEDGKEYKTFPVEEPGRVPNTPFYYYLLDTGKTIQKQVTKLLKKESNSIFKPNFYVCLPDDAIETDRNLLLGFFYGCGAGIIHWGEQCQYMGSKGESYLSLSRSDRAIILRYVKQGEILATRYYDKAFSDASCMKRDMFDLHPDCQTGTLPVMIYDPEDALTSFYCLGQKVELSQLMERFENAWK
;
A
#
# COMPACT_ATOMS: atom_id res chain seq x y z
N MET A 1 -22.24 -13.99 7.47
CA MET A 1 -21.06 -13.16 7.76
C MET A 1 -20.95 -12.10 6.68
N THR A 2 -20.62 -10.85 7.01
CA THR A 2 -20.43 -9.81 5.99
C THR A 2 -19.17 -10.14 5.19
N PRO A 3 -19.20 -10.19 3.84
CA PRO A 3 -18.03 -10.51 3.05
C PRO A 3 -16.92 -9.49 3.29
N LYS A 4 -15.67 -9.96 3.42
CA LYS A 4 -14.50 -9.08 3.48
C LYS A 4 -13.80 -9.06 2.12
N ILE A 5 -13.44 -7.86 1.67
CA ILE A 5 -12.61 -7.65 0.48
C ILE A 5 -11.35 -6.89 0.89
N PHE A 6 -10.21 -7.46 0.56
CA PHE A 6 -8.90 -6.86 0.77
C PHE A 6 -8.47 -6.17 -0.51
N ILE A 7 -8.04 -4.92 -0.39
CA ILE A 7 -7.68 -4.04 -1.50
C ILE A 7 -6.35 -3.38 -1.17
N LEU A 8 -5.33 -3.61 -2.00
CA LEU A 8 -4.06 -2.90 -1.97
C LEU A 8 -4.06 -1.86 -3.09
N VAL A 9 -3.80 -0.61 -2.73
CA VAL A 9 -3.67 0.49 -3.68
C VAL A 9 -2.23 0.51 -4.19
N GLN A 10 -2.03 0.43 -5.51
CA GLN A 10 -0.72 0.48 -6.17
C GLN A 10 -0.53 1.81 -6.92
N ASN A 11 0.59 2.02 -7.59
CA ASN A 11 0.87 3.27 -8.32
C ASN A 11 -0.04 3.52 -9.52
N ASN A 12 -0.65 2.46 -10.08
CA ASN A 12 -1.45 2.53 -11.31
C ASN A 12 -2.79 1.80 -11.23
N GLY A 13 -3.29 1.53 -10.03
CA GLY A 13 -4.56 0.83 -9.84
C GLY A 13 -4.67 0.11 -8.51
N PHE A 14 -5.44 -0.97 -8.51
CA PHE A 14 -5.73 -1.76 -7.32
C PHE A 14 -5.38 -3.23 -7.52
N VAL A 15 -4.89 -3.87 -6.46
CA VAL A 15 -4.89 -5.32 -6.31
C VAL A 15 -5.97 -5.67 -5.29
N TYR A 16 -6.80 -6.67 -5.55
CA TYR A 16 -7.86 -7.03 -4.63
C TYR A 16 -8.12 -8.53 -4.57
N GLN A 17 -8.61 -8.99 -3.42
CA GLN A 17 -9.05 -10.36 -3.20
C GLN A 17 -10.18 -10.39 -2.18
N LYS A 18 -11.07 -11.38 -2.29
CA LYS A 18 -12.00 -11.72 -1.21
C LYS A 18 -11.27 -12.54 -0.14
N GLU A 19 -11.79 -12.53 1.08
CA GLU A 19 -11.34 -13.44 2.15
C GLU A 19 -11.38 -14.90 1.65
N ASP A 20 -10.30 -15.63 1.95
CA ASP A 20 -10.07 -17.02 1.53
C ASP A 20 -10.11 -17.23 -0.01
N GLY A 21 -9.86 -16.15 -0.77
CA GLY A 21 -9.60 -16.22 -2.19
C GLY A 21 -8.30 -16.98 -2.48
N LYS A 22 -8.26 -17.71 -3.59
CA LYS A 22 -7.05 -18.44 -4.03
C LYS A 22 -6.04 -17.56 -4.76
N GLU A 23 -6.50 -16.46 -5.35
CA GLU A 23 -5.71 -15.57 -6.19
C GLU A 23 -6.19 -14.12 -6.02
N TYR A 24 -5.24 -13.19 -6.01
CA TYR A 24 -5.54 -11.76 -6.11
C TYR A 24 -5.73 -11.35 -7.57
N LYS A 25 -6.58 -10.35 -7.78
CA LYS A 25 -6.90 -9.77 -9.10
C LYS A 25 -6.38 -8.34 -9.15
N THR A 26 -6.01 -7.90 -10.35
CA THR A 26 -5.62 -6.52 -10.61
C THR A 26 -6.76 -5.75 -11.28
N PHE A 27 -6.87 -4.47 -10.96
CA PHE A 27 -7.68 -3.50 -11.66
C PHE A 27 -6.79 -2.32 -12.02
N PRO A 28 -6.21 -2.28 -13.23
CA PRO A 28 -5.43 -1.14 -13.69
C PRO A 28 -6.36 0.06 -13.92
N VAL A 29 -5.85 1.25 -13.63
CA VAL A 29 -6.48 2.52 -13.97
C VAL A 29 -5.61 3.19 -15.02
N GLU A 30 -6.03 3.07 -16.28
CA GLU A 30 -5.33 3.66 -17.42
C GLU A 30 -5.84 5.08 -17.66
N GLU A 31 -4.94 6.06 -17.59
CA GLU A 31 -5.27 7.46 -17.79
C GLU A 31 -4.38 8.06 -18.89
N PRO A 32 -4.92 8.29 -20.10
CA PRO A 32 -4.20 8.97 -21.17
C PRO A 32 -3.77 10.37 -20.72
N GLY A 33 -2.48 10.69 -20.87
CA GLY A 33 -1.96 12.00 -20.47
C GLY A 33 -1.72 12.16 -18.96
N ARG A 34 -1.50 11.05 -18.25
CA ARG A 34 -1.11 11.05 -16.83
C ARG A 34 0.02 12.06 -16.57
N VAL A 35 -0.22 12.94 -15.61
CA VAL A 35 0.76 13.93 -15.15
C VAL A 35 1.80 13.21 -14.29
N PRO A 36 3.11 13.42 -14.53
CA PRO A 36 4.15 12.81 -13.73
C PRO A 36 3.99 13.14 -12.23
N ASN A 37 4.27 12.17 -11.37
CA ASN A 37 4.17 12.29 -9.91
C ASN A 37 2.75 12.54 -9.37
N THR A 38 1.72 12.48 -10.22
CA THR A 38 0.32 12.51 -9.76
C THR A 38 -0.14 11.08 -9.53
N PRO A 39 -0.49 10.71 -8.28
CA PRO A 39 -1.05 9.40 -7.99
C PRO A 39 -2.31 9.13 -8.81
N PHE A 40 -2.49 7.89 -9.30
CA PHE A 40 -3.59 7.57 -10.22
C PHE A 40 -4.97 7.88 -9.61
N TYR A 41 -5.10 7.83 -8.28
CA TYR A 41 -6.39 7.99 -7.63
C TYR A 41 -6.97 9.41 -7.75
N TYR A 42 -6.17 10.42 -8.09
CA TYR A 42 -6.69 11.75 -8.43
C TYR A 42 -7.58 11.73 -9.69
N TYR A 43 -7.32 10.82 -10.63
CA TYR A 43 -8.10 10.67 -11.85
C TYR A 43 -9.40 9.88 -11.66
N LEU A 44 -9.59 9.25 -10.50
CA LEU A 44 -10.86 8.60 -10.15
C LEU A 44 -12.01 9.63 -10.04
N LEU A 45 -11.67 10.89 -9.78
CA LEU A 45 -12.62 12.01 -9.78
C LEU A 45 -12.92 12.50 -11.20
N ASP A 46 -11.89 12.56 -12.06
CA ASP A 46 -11.98 13.14 -13.41
C ASP A 46 -12.67 12.21 -14.42
N THR A 47 -12.44 10.90 -14.33
CA THR A 47 -13.12 9.90 -15.19
C THR A 47 -14.59 9.67 -14.81
N GLY A 48 -15.05 10.34 -13.75
CA GLY A 48 -16.44 10.38 -13.31
C GLY A 48 -17.00 9.02 -12.87
N LYS A 49 -18.31 8.82 -13.06
CA LYS A 49 -19.04 7.62 -12.61
C LYS A 49 -18.60 6.33 -13.32
N THR A 50 -17.74 6.36 -14.35
CA THR A 50 -17.42 5.18 -15.17
C THR A 50 -16.51 4.22 -14.43
N ILE A 51 -15.35 4.67 -13.92
CA ILE A 51 -14.46 3.81 -13.14
C ILE A 51 -15.15 3.33 -11.87
N GLN A 52 -15.84 4.22 -11.16
CA GLN A 52 -16.62 3.85 -9.99
C GLN A 52 -17.65 2.75 -10.31
N LYS A 53 -18.38 2.83 -11.43
CA LYS A 53 -19.31 1.77 -11.87
C LYS A 53 -18.60 0.45 -12.19
N GLN A 54 -17.44 0.50 -12.85
CA GLN A 54 -16.66 -0.69 -13.18
C GLN A 54 -16.18 -1.39 -11.90
N VAL A 55 -15.55 -0.64 -10.99
CA VAL A 55 -15.10 -1.14 -9.69
C VAL A 55 -16.29 -1.65 -8.87
N THR A 56 -17.40 -0.91 -8.80
CA THR A 56 -18.63 -1.37 -8.12
C THR A 56 -19.11 -2.71 -8.67
N LYS A 57 -19.17 -2.87 -10.00
CA LYS A 57 -19.63 -4.10 -10.64
C LYS A 57 -18.71 -5.28 -10.32
N LEU A 58 -17.40 -5.05 -10.33
CA LEU A 58 -16.40 -6.06 -9.97
C LEU A 58 -16.53 -6.48 -8.51
N LEU A 59 -16.49 -5.53 -7.58
CA LEU A 59 -16.53 -5.81 -6.14
C LEU A 59 -17.86 -6.46 -5.71
N LYS A 60 -18.98 -6.07 -6.33
CA LYS A 60 -20.27 -6.77 -6.13
C LYS A 60 -20.22 -8.22 -6.59
N LYS A 61 -19.67 -8.48 -7.79
CA LYS A 61 -19.52 -9.83 -8.33
C LYS A 61 -18.66 -10.70 -7.40
N GLU A 62 -17.59 -10.16 -6.85
CA GLU A 62 -16.73 -10.89 -5.91
C GLU A 62 -17.40 -11.18 -4.56
N SER A 63 -18.19 -10.23 -4.05
CA SER A 63 -18.84 -10.37 -2.73
C SER A 63 -19.92 -11.47 -2.70
N ASN A 64 -20.54 -11.76 -3.85
CA ASN A 64 -21.68 -12.68 -4.01
C ASN A 64 -22.71 -12.60 -2.87
N SER A 65 -22.98 -11.38 -2.38
CA SER A 65 -23.76 -11.15 -1.17
C SER A 65 -24.78 -10.04 -1.37
N ILE A 66 -25.88 -10.18 -0.65
CA ILE A 66 -26.95 -9.17 -0.55
C ILE A 66 -26.51 -8.03 0.39
N PHE A 67 -25.58 -8.31 1.31
CA PHE A 67 -25.05 -7.33 2.26
C PHE A 67 -23.87 -6.55 1.66
N LYS A 68 -23.75 -5.28 2.03
CA LYS A 68 -22.58 -4.48 1.68
C LYS A 68 -21.32 -5.10 2.29
N PRO A 69 -20.29 -5.42 1.49
CA PRO A 69 -19.04 -6.00 2.00
C PRO A 69 -18.25 -4.99 2.85
N ASN A 70 -17.46 -5.51 3.79
CA ASN A 70 -16.45 -4.73 4.48
C ASN A 70 -15.18 -4.70 3.64
N PHE A 71 -14.63 -3.50 3.43
CA PHE A 71 -13.37 -3.35 2.71
C PHE A 71 -12.23 -3.15 3.70
N TYR A 72 -11.10 -3.77 3.38
CA TYR A 72 -9.83 -3.60 4.07
C TYR A 72 -8.88 -3.01 3.03
N VAL A 73 -8.50 -1.75 3.21
CA VAL A 73 -7.76 -0.97 2.22
C VAL A 73 -6.35 -0.70 2.71
N CYS A 74 -5.35 -1.22 2.00
CA CYS A 74 -3.95 -0.95 2.23
C CYS A 74 -3.49 0.19 1.32
N LEU A 75 -3.18 1.34 1.94
CA LEU A 75 -2.87 2.60 1.29
C LEU A 75 -1.36 2.74 1.02
N PRO A 76 -0.96 3.52 -0.01
CA PRO A 76 0.44 3.84 -0.25
C PRO A 76 1.04 4.60 0.94
N ASP A 77 2.33 4.37 1.21
CA ASP A 77 3.02 4.94 2.38
C ASP A 77 3.20 6.47 2.32
N ASP A 78 3.01 7.09 1.16
CA ASP A 78 3.04 8.54 1.00
C ASP A 78 1.64 9.18 1.01
N ALA A 79 0.57 8.39 1.13
CA ALA A 79 -0.80 8.89 1.11
C ALA A 79 -1.06 9.83 2.29
N ILE A 80 -1.24 11.12 2.01
CA ILE A 80 -1.60 12.11 3.03
C ILE A 80 -3.09 12.03 3.35
N GLU A 81 -3.55 12.78 4.35
CA GLU A 81 -4.95 12.77 4.78
C GLU A 81 -5.95 13.02 3.64
N THR A 82 -5.64 13.94 2.72
CA THR A 82 -6.48 14.21 1.54
C THR A 82 -6.56 13.00 0.61
N ASP A 83 -5.42 12.33 0.33
CA ASP A 83 -5.34 11.13 -0.50
C ASP A 83 -6.19 10.00 0.10
N ARG A 84 -6.04 9.80 1.42
CA ARG A 84 -6.81 8.83 2.19
C ARG A 84 -8.30 9.13 2.09
N ASN A 85 -8.73 10.36 2.35
CA ASN A 85 -10.13 10.73 2.32
C ASN A 85 -10.74 10.53 0.92
N LEU A 86 -9.99 10.85 -0.14
CA LEU A 86 -10.39 10.60 -1.52
C LEU A 86 -10.60 9.10 -1.77
N LEU A 87 -9.61 8.27 -1.45
CA LEU A 87 -9.67 6.81 -1.64
C LEU A 87 -10.82 6.18 -0.85
N LEU A 88 -10.96 6.52 0.43
CA LEU A 88 -12.04 6.01 1.27
C LEU A 88 -13.42 6.45 0.74
N GLY A 89 -13.55 7.72 0.35
CA GLY A 89 -14.77 8.25 -0.26
C GLY A 89 -15.14 7.51 -1.56
N PHE A 90 -14.16 7.25 -2.41
CA PHE A 90 -14.34 6.45 -3.63
C PHE A 90 -14.85 5.05 -3.32
N PHE A 91 -14.27 4.36 -2.33
CA PHE A 91 -14.67 3.00 -1.95
C PHE A 91 -16.05 2.94 -1.29
N TYR A 92 -16.42 3.94 -0.48
CA TYR A 92 -17.81 4.08 -0.01
C TYR A 92 -18.76 4.28 -1.19
N GLY A 93 -18.37 5.10 -2.16
CA GLY A 93 -19.09 5.25 -3.43
C GLY A 93 -19.22 3.95 -4.22
N CYS A 94 -18.26 3.02 -4.09
CA CYS A 94 -18.30 1.69 -4.70
C CYS A 94 -19.18 0.68 -3.95
N GLY A 95 -19.78 1.07 -2.82
CA GLY A 95 -20.73 0.25 -2.07
C GLY A 95 -20.15 -0.47 -0.85
N ALA A 96 -19.00 -0.04 -0.34
CA ALA A 96 -18.48 -0.53 0.93
C ALA A 96 -19.48 -0.32 2.08
N GLY A 97 -19.55 -1.30 3.00
CA GLY A 97 -20.27 -1.19 4.27
C GLY A 97 -19.43 -0.43 5.29
N ILE A 98 -18.40 -1.10 5.81
CA ILE A 98 -17.36 -0.52 6.67
C ILE A 98 -16.03 -0.59 5.92
N ILE A 99 -15.19 0.43 6.07
CA ILE A 99 -13.82 0.42 5.58
C ILE A 99 -12.84 0.44 6.74
N HIS A 100 -12.02 -0.59 6.82
CA HIS A 100 -10.79 -0.63 7.61
C HIS A 100 -9.62 -0.28 6.71
N TRP A 101 -8.59 0.39 7.24
CA TRP A 101 -7.43 0.76 6.43
C TRP A 101 -6.15 0.72 7.25
N GLY A 102 -5.03 0.61 6.54
CA GLY A 102 -3.67 0.76 7.05
C GLY A 102 -2.72 1.09 5.91
N GLU A 103 -1.46 1.31 6.23
CA GLU A 103 -0.43 1.71 5.27
C GLU A 103 0.44 0.50 4.89
N GLN A 104 0.94 0.46 3.65
CA GLN A 104 1.72 -0.66 3.11
C GLN A 104 2.86 -1.08 4.03
N CYS A 105 3.62 -0.13 4.57
CA CYS A 105 4.73 -0.39 5.47
C CYS A 105 4.35 -1.22 6.69
N GLN A 106 3.12 -1.10 7.21
CA GLN A 106 2.66 -1.83 8.40
C GLN A 106 2.50 -3.34 8.16
N TYR A 107 2.46 -3.76 6.90
CA TYR A 107 2.25 -5.14 6.49
C TYR A 107 3.46 -5.75 5.78
N MET A 108 4.58 -5.03 5.72
CA MET A 108 5.82 -5.52 5.11
C MET A 108 6.58 -6.51 5.98
N GLY A 109 6.51 -6.41 7.32
CA GLY A 109 7.14 -7.35 8.24
C GLY A 109 6.16 -8.39 8.80
N SER A 110 6.65 -9.31 9.64
CA SER A 110 5.75 -10.24 10.33
C SER A 110 5.00 -9.54 11.46
N LYS A 111 3.81 -10.04 11.80
CA LYS A 111 2.97 -9.46 12.85
C LYS A 111 3.71 -9.39 14.19
N GLY A 112 3.78 -8.20 14.77
CA GLY A 112 4.44 -7.95 16.06
C GLY A 112 5.95 -7.73 15.98
N GLU A 113 6.55 -7.78 14.80
CA GLU A 113 7.98 -7.49 14.62
C GLU A 113 8.27 -5.98 14.55
N SER A 114 9.54 -5.64 14.75
CA SER A 114 10.06 -4.29 14.51
C SER A 114 11.01 -4.34 13.32
N TYR A 115 10.89 -3.40 12.40
CA TYR A 115 11.65 -3.39 11.15
C TYR A 115 11.73 -1.99 10.56
N LEU A 116 12.68 -1.80 9.65
CA LEU A 116 12.71 -0.66 8.77
C LEU A 116 12.00 -1.03 7.47
N SER A 117 11.09 -0.18 6.98
CA SER A 117 10.46 -0.35 5.68
C SER A 117 10.99 0.68 4.69
N LEU A 118 11.28 0.25 3.48
CA LEU A 118 11.58 1.10 2.36
C LEU A 118 10.56 0.85 1.25
N SER A 119 9.78 1.86 0.91
CA SER A 119 8.73 1.76 -0.10
C SER A 119 8.91 2.80 -1.18
N ARG A 120 8.37 2.55 -2.38
CA ARG A 120 8.32 3.54 -3.46
C ARG A 120 6.90 3.79 -3.92
N SER A 121 6.57 5.07 -4.06
CA SER A 121 5.33 5.58 -4.66
C SER A 121 5.65 6.37 -5.93
N ASP A 122 4.61 6.87 -6.62
CA ASP A 122 4.76 7.82 -7.73
C ASP A 122 5.45 9.14 -7.33
N ARG A 123 5.40 9.52 -6.04
CA ARG A 123 5.91 10.81 -5.55
C ARG A 123 7.27 10.70 -4.89
N ALA A 124 7.51 9.63 -4.13
CA ALA A 124 8.65 9.57 -3.22
C ALA A 124 9.11 8.13 -2.94
N ILE A 125 10.35 8.02 -2.48
CA ILE A 125 10.82 6.87 -1.71
C ILE A 125 10.61 7.20 -0.24
N ILE A 126 10.05 6.26 0.53
CA ILE A 126 9.67 6.46 1.92
C ILE A 126 10.39 5.43 2.78
N LEU A 127 11.18 5.91 3.73
CA LEU A 127 11.83 5.10 4.76
C LEU A 127 11.06 5.27 6.07
N ARG A 128 10.65 4.18 6.70
CA ARG A 128 9.96 4.21 7.99
C ARG A 128 10.51 3.20 8.97
N TYR A 129 10.42 3.54 10.25
CA TYR A 129 10.58 2.59 11.34
C TYR A 129 9.20 2.13 11.80
N VAL A 130 8.94 0.84 11.68
CA VAL A 130 7.70 0.19 12.15
C VAL A 130 8.05 -0.66 13.37
N LYS A 131 7.33 -0.46 14.47
CA LYS A 131 7.48 -1.21 15.72
C LYS A 131 6.14 -1.79 16.10
N GLN A 132 6.00 -3.12 16.03
CA GLN A 132 4.78 -3.82 16.43
C GLN A 132 3.53 -3.31 15.68
N GLY A 133 3.69 -2.92 14.41
CA GLY A 133 2.63 -2.37 13.56
C GLY A 133 2.46 -0.85 13.65
N GLU A 134 3.09 -0.18 14.61
CA GLU A 134 3.06 1.28 14.75
C GLU A 134 4.20 1.94 13.96
N ILE A 135 3.91 3.03 13.25
CA ILE A 135 4.91 3.83 12.53
C ILE A 135 5.48 4.87 13.51
N LEU A 136 6.76 4.73 13.88
CA LEU A 136 7.39 5.59 14.89
C LEU A 136 8.28 6.68 14.31
N ALA A 137 8.78 6.49 13.09
CA ALA A 137 9.59 7.50 12.41
C ALA A 137 9.45 7.35 10.90
N THR A 138 9.52 8.48 10.19
CA THR A 138 9.38 8.55 8.73
C THR A 138 10.39 9.53 8.16
N ARG A 139 11.03 9.15 7.05
CA ARG A 139 11.85 10.04 6.22
C ARG A 139 11.48 9.86 4.75
N TYR A 140 11.36 10.97 4.04
CA TYR A 140 11.02 11.00 2.62
C TYR A 140 12.24 11.37 1.79
N TYR A 141 12.34 10.76 0.62
CA TYR A 141 13.35 11.07 -0.38
C TYR A 141 12.67 11.34 -1.73
N ASP A 142 13.35 12.10 -2.57
CA ASP A 142 12.98 12.21 -3.97
C ASP A 142 12.92 10.82 -4.62
N LYS A 143 11.97 10.60 -5.52
CA LYS A 143 11.80 9.30 -6.21
C LYS A 143 13.02 8.87 -7.03
N ALA A 144 13.89 9.82 -7.41
CA ALA A 144 15.11 9.58 -8.16
C ALA A 144 16.34 9.36 -7.25
N PHE A 145 16.18 9.43 -5.93
CA PHE A 145 17.25 9.18 -4.98
C PHE A 145 17.79 7.75 -5.12
N SER A 146 19.12 7.61 -5.18
CA SER A 146 19.79 6.34 -5.51
C SER A 146 21.03 6.03 -4.66
N ASP A 147 21.39 6.88 -3.69
CA ASP A 147 22.58 6.67 -2.84
C ASP A 147 22.27 5.71 -1.67
N ALA A 148 22.58 4.43 -1.87
CA ALA A 148 22.40 3.39 -0.86
C ALA A 148 23.29 3.58 0.39
N SER A 149 24.45 4.23 0.26
CA SER A 149 25.33 4.49 1.40
C SER A 149 24.74 5.56 2.31
N CYS A 150 24.15 6.59 1.71
CA CYS A 150 23.40 7.62 2.44
C CYS A 150 22.14 7.03 3.08
N MET A 151 21.34 6.25 2.33
CA MET A 151 20.17 5.55 2.86
C MET A 151 20.52 4.69 4.09
N LYS A 152 21.64 3.96 4.05
CA LYS A 152 22.08 3.13 5.17
C LYS A 152 22.41 3.93 6.43
N ARG A 153 23.04 5.10 6.29
CA ARG A 153 23.29 6.00 7.43
C ARG A 153 21.97 6.54 7.98
N ASP A 154 21.09 6.98 7.08
CA ASP A 154 19.81 7.53 7.45
C ASP A 154 18.89 6.51 8.15
N MET A 155 18.98 5.23 7.77
CA MET A 155 18.33 4.11 8.48
C MET A 155 18.78 4.00 9.94
N PHE A 156 20.08 4.15 10.19
CA PHE A 156 20.65 4.10 11.54
C PHE A 156 20.21 5.31 12.38
N ASP A 157 20.17 6.49 11.75
CA ASP A 157 19.83 7.77 12.40
C ASP A 157 18.31 8.03 12.50
N LEU A 158 17.47 7.13 11.97
CA LEU A 158 16.03 7.36 11.85
C LEU A 158 15.32 7.45 13.21
N HIS A 159 15.71 6.59 14.16
CA HIS A 159 15.15 6.49 15.50
C HIS A 159 16.18 5.84 16.45
N PRO A 160 16.19 6.16 17.77
CA PRO A 160 17.14 5.55 18.70
C PRO A 160 17.18 4.01 18.65
N ASP A 161 16.03 3.36 18.52
CA ASP A 161 15.93 1.89 18.40
C ASP A 161 16.60 1.34 17.12
N CYS A 162 16.82 2.16 16.09
CA CYS A 162 17.49 1.75 14.85
C CYS A 162 19.01 1.72 14.97
N GLN A 163 19.58 2.38 15.99
CA GLN A 163 21.03 2.47 16.20
C GLN A 163 21.67 1.15 16.65
N THR A 164 20.87 0.12 16.95
CA THR A 164 21.42 -1.22 17.23
C THR A 164 21.94 -1.91 15.96
N GLY A 165 21.48 -1.49 14.78
CA GLY A 165 21.84 -2.09 13.50
C GLY A 165 21.30 -3.51 13.26
N THR A 166 20.40 -4.00 14.12
CA THR A 166 19.89 -5.39 14.07
C THR A 166 18.51 -5.53 13.42
N LEU A 167 17.85 -4.41 13.10
CA LEU A 167 16.50 -4.45 12.54
C LEU A 167 16.52 -4.96 11.09
N PRO A 168 15.62 -5.88 10.71
CA PRO A 168 15.47 -6.26 9.32
C PRO A 168 14.96 -5.05 8.52
N VAL A 169 15.41 -4.97 7.27
CA VAL A 169 14.95 -3.95 6.31
C VAL A 169 14.07 -4.65 5.28
N MET A 170 12.83 -4.21 5.17
CA MET A 170 11.82 -4.74 4.25
C MET A 170 11.62 -3.74 3.12
N ILE A 171 11.77 -4.17 1.87
CA ILE A 171 11.74 -3.29 0.70
C ILE A 171 10.55 -3.67 -0.17
N TYR A 172 9.57 -2.80 -0.32
CA TYR A 172 8.45 -3.01 -1.24
C TYR A 172 8.57 -2.06 -2.43
N ASP A 173 8.75 -2.65 -3.60
CA ASP A 173 8.83 -1.92 -4.85
C ASP A 173 8.28 -2.76 -6.01
N PRO A 174 7.01 -2.54 -6.38
CA PRO A 174 6.36 -3.32 -7.42
C PRO A 174 6.92 -3.05 -8.84
N GLU A 175 7.73 -2.00 -9.02
CA GLU A 175 8.29 -1.59 -10.32
C GLU A 175 9.78 -1.90 -10.47
N ASP A 176 10.42 -2.51 -9.46
CA ASP A 176 11.86 -2.85 -9.46
C ASP A 176 12.81 -1.66 -9.75
N ALA A 177 12.40 -0.47 -9.35
CA ALA A 177 13.17 0.76 -9.47
C ALA A 177 14.04 1.09 -8.24
N LEU A 178 13.95 0.31 -7.16
CA LEU A 178 14.78 0.34 -5.94
C LEU A 178 15.88 -0.72 -5.94
N THR A 179 16.22 -1.27 -7.10
CA THR A 179 17.26 -2.31 -7.24
C THR A 179 18.60 -1.94 -6.60
N SER A 180 19.00 -0.65 -6.63
CA SER A 180 20.21 -0.17 -5.95
C SER A 180 20.18 -0.29 -4.43
N PHE A 181 18.99 -0.41 -3.82
CA PHE A 181 18.78 -0.54 -2.39
C PHE A 181 18.57 -1.98 -1.92
N TYR A 182 18.47 -2.96 -2.83
CA TYR A 182 18.29 -4.38 -2.46
C TYR A 182 19.47 -4.97 -1.66
N CYS A 183 20.63 -4.31 -1.68
CA CYS A 183 21.74 -4.67 -0.79
C CYS A 183 21.49 -4.32 0.69
N LEU A 184 20.48 -3.50 1.00
CA LEU A 184 20.16 -3.05 2.35
C LEU A 184 19.19 -3.98 3.08
N GLY A 185 18.43 -4.80 2.35
CA GLY A 185 17.31 -5.53 2.94
C GLY A 185 16.68 -6.57 2.02
N GLN A 186 15.58 -7.14 2.50
CA GLN A 186 14.80 -8.14 1.78
C GLN A 186 13.70 -7.47 0.96
N LYS A 187 13.63 -7.80 -0.34
CA LYS A 187 12.49 -7.45 -1.17
C LYS A 187 11.24 -8.22 -0.69
N VAL A 188 10.15 -7.49 -0.49
CA VAL A 188 8.82 -8.03 -0.18
C VAL A 188 8.04 -8.13 -1.48
N GLU A 189 7.63 -9.34 -1.83
CA GLU A 189 6.82 -9.58 -3.01
C GLU A 189 5.36 -9.19 -2.76
N LEU A 190 4.63 -8.85 -3.83
CA LEU A 190 3.20 -8.50 -3.74
C LEU A 190 2.39 -9.59 -3.03
N SER A 191 2.66 -10.87 -3.31
CA SER A 191 2.00 -12.00 -2.68
C SER A 191 2.22 -12.03 -1.16
N GLN A 192 3.45 -11.78 -0.71
CA GLN A 192 3.80 -11.74 0.70
C GLN A 192 3.12 -10.56 1.42
N LEU A 193 3.08 -9.39 0.77
CA LEU A 193 2.42 -8.21 1.32
C LEU A 193 0.91 -8.44 1.46
N MET A 194 0.26 -9.00 0.42
CA MET A 194 -1.16 -9.32 0.43
C MET A 194 -1.51 -10.36 1.50
N GLU A 195 -0.71 -11.42 1.64
CA GLU A 195 -0.89 -12.45 2.66
C GLU A 195 -0.77 -11.87 4.08
N ARG A 196 0.28 -11.07 4.34
CA ARG A 196 0.49 -10.42 5.65
C ARG A 196 -0.62 -9.43 5.97
N PHE A 197 -1.07 -8.67 4.97
CA PHE A 197 -2.19 -7.76 5.10
C PHE A 197 -3.47 -8.50 5.46
N GLU A 198 -3.81 -9.59 4.76
CA GLU A 198 -5.00 -10.40 5.05
C GLU A 198 -4.95 -10.98 6.48
N ASN A 199 -3.82 -11.57 6.86
CA ASN A 199 -3.61 -12.17 8.17
C ASN A 199 -3.63 -11.17 9.34
N ALA A 200 -3.42 -9.87 9.08
CA ALA A 200 -3.55 -8.84 10.10
C ALA A 200 -5.02 -8.64 10.55
N TRP A 201 -6.00 -9.03 9.73
CA TRP A 201 -7.43 -8.82 9.94
C TRP A 201 -8.26 -10.12 10.06
N LYS A 202 -7.58 -11.26 10.16
CA LYS A 202 -8.14 -12.54 10.59
C LYS A 202 -8.07 -12.65 12.11
#